data_AF-A0A918AFY9-F1
#
_entry.id   AF-A0A918AFY9-F1
#
_cell.length_a   1.000
_cell.length_b   1.000
_cell.length_c   1.000
_cell.angle_alpha   90.00
_cell.angle_beta   90.00
_cell.angle_gamma   90.00
#
_symmetry.space_group_name_H-M   'P 1'
#
loop_
_entity.id
_entity.type
_entity.pdbx_description
1 polymer ?
#
loop_
_entity_poly.entity_id
_entity_poly.type
_entity_poly.pdbx_seq_one_letter_code
_entity_poly.pdbx_strand_id
1 'polypeptide(L)'
;MMATQEQIEAARRMIEQLRDQHANDVRKLVGLLESGAMKGRAADRLIEDCKAWDLAYRSVFQRALALVDSTSASPEPAKPMDSLGQWPGRSPIFPPGESR
;
A
#
# COMPACT_ATOMS: atom_id res chain seq x y z
N MET A 1 11.43 -9.58 -11.81
CA MET A 1 10.00 -9.81 -12.12
C MET A 1 9.22 -8.80 -11.29
N MET A 2 8.54 -7.82 -11.91
CA MET A 2 7.77 -6.83 -11.16
C MET A 2 6.43 -7.45 -10.72
N ALA A 3 5.97 -7.12 -9.52
CA ALA A 3 4.61 -7.46 -9.11
C ALA A 3 3.62 -6.71 -10.01
N THR A 4 2.60 -7.40 -10.53
CA THR A 4 1.54 -6.74 -11.29
C THR A 4 0.71 -5.85 -10.37
N GLN A 5 0.09 -4.80 -10.91
CA GLN A 5 -0.78 -3.92 -10.13
C GLN A 5 -1.89 -4.70 -9.40
N GLU A 6 -2.43 -5.75 -10.04
CA GLU A 6 -3.40 -6.66 -9.43
C GLU A 6 -2.83 -7.40 -8.21
N GLN A 7 -1.56 -7.82 -8.24
CA GLN A 7 -0.90 -8.47 -7.12
C GLN A 7 -0.71 -7.50 -5.95
N ILE A 8 -0.38 -6.23 -6.23
CA ILE A 8 -0.24 -5.17 -5.22
C ILE A 8 -1.60 -4.88 -4.56
N GLU A 9 -2.67 -4.75 -5.35
CA GLU A 9 -4.02 -4.57 -4.83
C GLU A 9 -4.51 -5.77 -4.00
N ALA A 10 -4.23 -6.99 -4.46
CA ALA A 10 -4.56 -8.20 -3.71
C ALA A 10 -3.82 -8.23 -2.38
N ALA A 11 -2.53 -7.88 -2.35
CA ALA A 11 -1.75 -7.77 -1.11
C ALA A 11 -2.34 -6.72 -0.17
N ARG A 12 -2.74 -5.55 -0.68
CA ARG A 12 -3.39 -4.50 0.11
C ARG A 12 -4.68 -5.00 0.78
N ARG A 13 -5.58 -5.60 0.01
CA ARG A 13 -6.86 -6.14 0.50
C ARG A 13 -6.64 -7.22 1.57
N MET A 14 -5.65 -8.09 1.38
CA MET A 14 -5.31 -9.11 2.38
C MET A 14 -4.81 -8.50 3.69
N ILE A 15 -3.96 -7.46 3.63
CA ILE A 15 -3.47 -6.77 4.84
C ILE A 15 -4.63 -6.09 5.58
N GLU A 16 -5.55 -5.44 4.86
CA GLU A 16 -6.74 -4.82 5.43
C GLU A 16 -7.64 -5.85 6.12
N GLN A 17 -7.91 -6.99 5.45
CA GLN A 17 -8.70 -8.06 6.03
C GLN A 17 -8.06 -8.64 7.29
N LEU A 18 -6.74 -8.85 7.30
CA LEU A 18 -6.02 -9.33 8.48
C LEU A 18 -6.09 -8.34 9.64
N ARG A 19 -5.94 -7.04 9.36
CA ARG A 19 -6.06 -5.98 10.36
C ARG A 19 -7.44 -5.98 11.00
N ASP A 20 -8.48 -6.04 10.18
CA ASP A 20 -9.87 -5.93 10.65
C ASP A 20 -10.29 -7.19 11.41
N GLN A 21 -9.86 -8.38 10.95
CA GLN A 21 -10.06 -9.64 11.66
C GLN A 21 -9.37 -9.61 13.03
N HIS A 22 -8.10 -9.19 13.09
CA HIS A 22 -7.35 -9.08 14.35
C HIS A 22 -8.05 -8.14 15.34
N ALA A 23 -8.42 -6.93 14.90
CA ALA A 23 -9.09 -5.96 15.76
C ALA A 23 -10.45 -6.48 16.29
N ASN A 24 -11.18 -7.23 15.46
CA ASN A 24 -12.45 -7.85 15.86
C ASN A 24 -12.23 -8.94 16.93
N ASP A 25 -11.24 -9.81 16.72
CA ASP A 25 -10.96 -10.92 17.64
C ASP A 25 -10.45 -10.43 18.99
N VAL A 26 -9.57 -9.41 19.02
CA VAL A 26 -9.13 -8.79 20.26
C VAL A 26 -10.30 -8.13 21.00
N ARG A 27 -11.17 -7.40 20.28
CA ARG A 27 -12.37 -6.79 20.88
C ARG A 27 -13.30 -7.84 21.49
N LYS A 28 -13.52 -8.96 20.80
CA LYS A 28 -14.33 -10.07 21.32
C LYS A 28 -13.71 -10.68 22.58
N LEU A 29 -12.40 -10.90 22.58
CA LEU A 29 -11.69 -11.44 23.74
C LEU A 29 -11.81 -10.51 24.94
N VAL A 30 -11.59 -9.20 24.76
CA VAL A 30 -11.78 -8.21 25.82
C VAL A 30 -13.22 -8.21 26.33
N GLY A 31 -14.22 -8.22 25.44
CA GLY A 31 -15.62 -8.29 25.82
C GLY A 31 -15.99 -9.56 26.62
N LEU A 32 -15.39 -10.71 26.29
CA LEU A 32 -15.55 -11.94 27.09
C LEU A 32 -14.98 -11.78 28.50
N LEU A 33 -13.81 -11.16 28.63
CA LEU A 33 -13.19 -10.91 29.94
C LEU A 33 -14.01 -9.91 30.76
N GLU A 34 -14.48 -8.82 30.14
CA GLU A 34 -15.33 -7.81 30.78
C GLU A 34 -16.70 -8.35 31.20
N SER A 35 -17.27 -9.29 30.43
CA SER A 35 -18.53 -9.98 30.78
C SER A 35 -18.36 -11.05 31.87
N GLY A 36 -17.13 -11.27 32.34
CA GLY A 36 -16.85 -12.10 33.51
C GLY A 36 -16.47 -13.55 33.20
N ALA A 37 -16.03 -13.86 31.97
CA ALA A 37 -15.42 -15.15 31.65
C ALA A 37 -14.16 -15.43 32.51
N MET A 38 -13.50 -14.38 32.99
CA MET A 38 -12.42 -14.42 33.96
C MET A 38 -12.60 -13.26 34.95
N LYS A 39 -12.16 -13.42 36.21
CA LYS A 39 -12.31 -12.39 37.25
C LYS A 39 -11.02 -12.15 38.04
N GLY A 40 -10.93 -10.95 38.63
CA GLY A 40 -9.83 -10.51 39.48
C GLY A 40 -8.60 -10.05 38.70
N ARG A 41 -7.49 -9.81 39.42
CA ARG A 41 -6.27 -9.17 38.87
C ARG A 41 -5.69 -9.83 37.62
N ALA A 42 -5.91 -11.14 37.44
CA ALA A 42 -5.44 -11.84 36.26
C ALA A 42 -6.26 -11.47 35.01
N ALA A 43 -7.58 -11.27 35.15
CA ALA A 43 -8.43 -10.76 34.08
C ALA A 43 -8.05 -9.33 33.71
N ASP A 44 -7.85 -8.46 34.71
CA ASP A 44 -7.45 -7.06 34.48
C ASP A 44 -6.13 -6.97 33.71
N ARG A 45 -5.13 -7.77 34.11
CA ARG A 45 -3.85 -7.85 33.38
C ARG A 45 -4.03 -8.34 31.95
N LEU A 46 -4.83 -9.39 31.75
CA LEU A 46 -5.06 -9.93 30.41
C LEU A 46 -5.79 -8.93 29.50
N ILE A 47 -6.72 -8.14 30.04
CA ILE A 47 -7.38 -7.06 29.30
C ILE A 47 -6.35 -6.01 28.86
N GLU A 48 -5.47 -5.58 29.76
CA GLU A 48 -4.42 -4.61 29.41
C GLU A 48 -3.42 -5.18 28.39
N ASP A 49 -3.02 -6.45 28.54
CA ASP A 49 -2.17 -7.13 27.56
C ASP A 49 -2.85 -7.22 26.19
N CYS A 50 -4.16 -7.48 26.13
CA CYS A 50 -4.93 -7.47 24.89
C CYS A 50 -4.96 -6.09 24.22
N LYS A 51 -5.15 -5.02 24.99
CA LYS A 51 -5.12 -3.64 24.48
C LYS A 51 -3.74 -3.26 23.96
N ALA A 52 -2.69 -3.63 24.69
CA ALA A 52 -1.30 -3.41 24.28
C ALA A 52 -0.98 -4.19 22.99
N TRP A 53 -1.47 -5.43 22.90
CA TRP A 53 -1.33 -6.28 21.72
C TRP A 53 -1.99 -5.66 20.47
N ASP A 54 -3.24 -5.19 20.58
CA ASP A 54 -3.96 -4.51 19.49
C ASP A 54 -3.21 -3.25 19.03
N LEU A 55 -2.74 -2.43 19.97
CA LEU A 55 -1.99 -1.21 19.65
C LEU A 55 -0.68 -1.53 18.90
N ALA A 56 0.06 -2.54 19.37
CA ALA A 56 1.31 -2.95 18.75
C ALA A 56 1.08 -3.45 17.32
N TYR A 57 0.09 -4.32 17.11
CA TYR A 57 -0.21 -4.89 15.80
C TYR A 57 -0.82 -3.89 14.83
N ARG A 58 -1.63 -2.93 15.30
CA ARG A 58 -2.13 -1.83 14.47
C ARG A 58 -1.00 -1.07 13.79
N SER A 59 0.11 -0.84 14.50
CA SER A 59 1.29 -0.19 13.92
C SER A 59 1.96 -1.02 12.83
N VAL A 60 1.96 -2.36 12.96
CA VAL A 60 2.52 -3.29 11.97
C VAL A 60 1.71 -3.24 10.68
N PHE A 61 0.38 -3.32 10.78
CA PHE A 61 -0.50 -3.23 9.61
C PHE A 61 -0.40 -1.89 8.90
N GLN A 62 -0.28 -0.78 9.63
CA GLN A 62 -0.07 0.54 9.05
C GLN A 62 1.25 0.62 8.26
N ARG A 63 2.36 0.10 8.82
CA ARG A 63 3.64 0.04 8.11
C ARG A 63 3.57 -0.86 6.88
N ALA A 64 2.91 -2.02 6.99
CA ALA A 64 2.73 -2.93 5.87
C ALA A 64 1.95 -2.27 4.73
N LEU A 65 0.84 -1.60 5.02
CA LEU A 65 0.07 -0.84 4.01
C LEU A 65 0.90 0.27 3.37
N ALA A 66 1.64 1.04 4.17
CA ALA A 66 2.52 2.10 3.65
C ALA A 66 3.58 1.55 2.67
N LEU A 67 4.14 0.37 2.94
CA LEU A 67 5.08 -0.29 2.04
C LEU A 67 4.42 -0.74 0.74
N VAL A 68 3.23 -1.33 0.81
CA VAL A 68 2.47 -1.72 -0.39
C VAL A 68 2.13 -0.49 -1.23
N ASP A 69 1.63 0.58 -0.60
CA ASP A 69 1.28 1.84 -1.28
C ASP A 69 2.50 2.52 -1.92
N SER A 70 3.68 2.41 -1.29
CA SER A 70 4.94 2.92 -1.88
C SER A 70 5.41 2.12 -3.10
N THR A 71 5.01 0.84 -3.20
CA THR A 71 5.36 -0.02 -4.34
C THR A 71 4.50 0.31 -5.57
N SER A 72 3.23 0.68 -5.37
CA SER A 72 2.36 1.20 -6.43
C SER A 72 2.77 2.57 -6.99
N ALA A 73 3.70 3.28 -6.34
CA ALA A 73 4.19 4.58 -6.80
C ALA A 73 5.36 4.49 -7.81
N SER A 74 5.74 3.31 -8.30
CA SER A 74 6.71 3.21 -9.39
C SER A 74 6.13 3.92 -10.62
N PRO A 75 6.72 5.04 -11.06
CA PRO A 75 6.26 5.69 -12.28
C PRO A 75 6.45 4.71 -13.42
N GLU A 76 5.41 4.53 -14.21
CA GLU A 76 5.54 4.04 -15.58
C GLU A 76 6.77 4.73 -16.20
N PRO A 77 7.75 4.00 -16.76
CA PRO A 77 8.89 4.66 -17.40
C PRO A 77 8.28 5.57 -18.46
N ALA A 78 8.50 6.87 -18.31
CA ALA A 78 8.04 7.87 -19.26
C ALA A 78 8.34 7.34 -20.65
N LYS A 79 7.27 7.09 -21.42
CA LYS A 79 7.34 6.71 -22.83
C LYS A 79 8.45 7.57 -23.46
N PRO A 80 9.45 6.99 -24.15
CA PRO A 80 10.38 7.82 -24.89
C PRO A 80 9.54 8.70 -25.79
N MET A 81 9.68 10.01 -25.61
CA MET A 81 9.00 11.00 -26.40
C MET A 81 9.63 11.01 -27.79
N ASP A 82 9.46 9.91 -28.52
CA ASP A 82 9.67 9.82 -29.97
C ASP A 82 8.51 10.53 -30.67
N SER A 83 8.41 11.82 -30.40
CA SER A 83 7.57 12.79 -31.11
C SER A 83 8.34 14.10 -31.25
N LEU A 84 9.62 14.02 -31.63
CA LEU A 84 10.35 15.13 -32.25
C LEU A 84 10.23 14.99 -33.78
N GLY A 85 9.00 15.00 -34.26
CA GLY A 85 8.70 14.71 -35.66
C GLY A 85 7.42 15.33 -36.19
N GLN A 86 6.97 16.47 -35.66
CA GLN A 86 6.02 17.35 -36.35
C GLN A 86 5.84 18.66 -35.58
N TRP A 87 6.65 19.67 -35.93
CA TRP A 87 6.32 21.07 -35.69
C TRP A 87 5.78 21.64 -37.02
N PRO A 88 4.53 22.16 -37.09
CA PRO A 88 4.06 22.82 -38.29
C PRO A 88 4.57 24.26 -38.28
N GLY A 89 5.65 24.54 -39.01
CA GLY A 89 6.14 25.91 -39.11
C GLY A 89 7.55 26.16 -39.62
N ARG A 90 8.20 25.22 -40.33
CA ARG A 90 9.52 25.48 -40.91
C ARG A 90 9.53 25.18 -42.40
N SER A 91 9.64 26.24 -43.20
CA SER A 91 9.82 26.21 -44.65
C SER A 91 11.02 25.35 -45.05
N PRO A 92 10.98 24.65 -46.19
CA PRO A 92 12.09 23.82 -46.64
C PRO A 92 13.27 24.71 -47.06
N ILE A 93 14.42 24.52 -46.41
CA ILE A 93 15.69 25.08 -46.85
C ILE A 93 16.19 24.18 -48.00
N PHE A 94 16.14 24.69 -49.23
CA PHE A 94 16.85 24.11 -50.36
C PHE A 94 18.37 24.22 -50.12
N PRO A 95 19.17 23.17 -50.33
CA PRO A 95 20.62 23.32 -50.43
C PRO A 95 21.01 23.91 -51.79
N PRO A 96 21.88 24.93 -51.85
CA PRO A 96 22.40 25.46 -53.11
C PRO A 96 23.62 24.65 -53.57
N GLY A 97 23.59 24.20 -54.83
CA GLY A 97 24.80 23.88 -55.61
C GLY A 97 25.18 22.41 -55.69
N GLU A 98 24.70 21.73 -56.73
CA GLU A 98 25.46 20.67 -57.38
C GLU A 98 25.86 21.17 -58.77
N SER A 99 27.15 21.44 -58.94
CA SER A 99 27.78 21.60 -60.25
C SER A 99 28.35 20.26 -60.67
N ARG A 100 27.86 19.71 -61.77
CA ARG A 100 28.65 19.14 -62.87
C ARG A 100 27.78 18.87 -64.08
#